data_AF-A0AAW7D380-F1
#
_entry.id   AF-A0AAW7D380-F1
#
_cell.length_a   1.000
_cell.length_b   1.000
_cell.length_c   1.000
_cell.angle_alpha   90.00
_cell.angle_beta   90.00
_cell.angle_gamma   90.00
#
_symmetry.space_group_name_H-M   'P 1'
#
loop_
_entity.id
_entity.type
_entity.pdbx_description
1 polymer ?
#
loop_
_entity_poly.entity_id
_entity_poly.type
_entity_poly.pdbx_seq_one_letter_code
_entity_poly.pdbx_strand_id
1 'polypeptide(L)'
;MKNPSTYQAPTHLTSFVSYENSAYFQEMITIEWRGQLQSSSQGKKFKIHYCGEYATDINLLVNDEDYPVLVYAEDIETQERILLFDYAKHGYDAMFCEEYEEEILQERDGQLQELELGGEHTFEIIAYAYHNIDYEEEMEEFLNENNEIELLSGAVIAPEELKRNGFDFFGIDVVNQDGNRQTIVEFELA
;
A
#
# COMPACT_ATOMS: atom_id res chain seq x y z
N MET A 1 -14.81 -5.40 14.14
CA MET A 1 -14.58 -6.83 13.76
C MET A 1 -13.10 -7.14 13.92
N LYS A 2 -12.69 -8.40 14.09
CA LYS A 2 -11.25 -8.75 14.06
C LYS A 2 -10.79 -8.87 12.60
N ASN A 3 -9.49 -8.66 12.35
CA ASN A 3 -8.86 -8.90 11.06
C ASN A 3 -9.21 -10.33 10.56
N PRO A 4 -9.80 -10.48 9.36
CA PRO A 4 -10.17 -11.78 8.81
C PRO A 4 -8.97 -12.52 8.17
N SER A 5 -7.86 -11.83 7.90
CA SER A 5 -6.64 -12.40 7.35
C SER A 5 -5.77 -13.07 8.41
N THR A 6 -4.97 -14.06 8.00
CA THR A 6 -3.85 -14.61 8.78
C THR A 6 -2.67 -13.64 8.88
N TYR A 7 -2.56 -12.70 7.94
CA TYR A 7 -1.51 -11.69 7.87
C TYR A 7 -1.94 -10.43 8.60
N GLN A 8 -0.97 -9.77 9.23
CA GLN A 8 -1.18 -8.46 9.84
C GLN A 8 -1.17 -7.38 8.76
N ALA A 9 -1.84 -6.26 9.02
CA ALA A 9 -1.73 -5.10 8.14
C ALA A 9 -0.29 -4.64 8.02
N PRO A 10 0.16 -4.14 6.85
CA PRO A 10 1.42 -3.41 6.75
C PRO A 10 1.55 -2.37 7.86
N THR A 11 2.76 -2.19 8.37
CA THR A 11 3.00 -1.41 9.59
C THR A 11 2.46 0.01 9.48
N HIS A 12 2.66 0.67 8.34
CA HIS A 12 2.20 2.03 8.06
C HIS A 12 0.67 2.17 8.03
N LEU A 13 -0.07 1.08 7.79
CA LEU A 13 -1.54 1.07 7.75
C LEU A 13 -2.20 0.61 9.03
N THR A 14 -1.46 0.01 9.97
CA THR A 14 -2.00 -0.63 11.20
C THR A 14 -3.05 0.21 11.94
N SER A 15 -2.78 1.50 12.11
CA SER A 15 -3.62 2.42 12.88
C SER A 15 -4.81 2.97 12.10
N PHE A 16 -4.85 2.71 10.79
CA PHE A 16 -5.76 3.32 9.84
C PHE A 16 -6.65 2.32 9.11
N VAL A 17 -6.74 1.08 9.61
CA VAL A 17 -7.56 0.04 8.97
C VAL A 17 -8.65 -0.48 9.89
N SER A 18 -9.80 -0.70 9.27
CA SER A 18 -11.01 -1.23 9.87
C SER A 18 -11.44 -2.50 9.14
N TYR A 19 -12.15 -3.34 9.86
CA TYR A 19 -12.69 -4.60 9.35
C TYR A 19 -14.21 -4.66 9.51
N GLU A 20 -14.87 -3.53 9.75
CA GLU A 20 -16.29 -3.50 10.12
C GLU A 20 -17.24 -3.81 8.95
N ASN A 21 -16.88 -3.47 7.72
CA ASN A 21 -17.69 -3.74 6.55
C ASN A 21 -17.43 -5.16 6.01
N SER A 22 -18.18 -6.15 6.50
CA SER A 22 -17.99 -7.55 6.14
C SER A 22 -18.11 -7.85 4.64
N ALA A 23 -18.79 -6.99 3.87
CA ALA A 23 -18.93 -7.17 2.43
C ALA A 23 -17.59 -7.04 1.70
N TYR A 24 -16.66 -6.23 2.20
CA TYR A 24 -15.34 -6.03 1.60
C TYR A 24 -14.37 -7.18 1.85
N PHE A 25 -14.71 -8.10 2.75
CA PHE A 25 -13.85 -9.21 3.16
C PHE A 25 -14.44 -10.58 2.78
N GLN A 26 -15.33 -10.62 1.79
CA GLN A 26 -15.78 -11.86 1.19
C GLN A 26 -14.73 -12.36 0.19
N GLU A 27 -14.67 -13.69 0.04
CA GLU A 27 -13.84 -14.36 -0.98
C GLU A 27 -12.35 -14.00 -0.94
N MET A 28 -11.83 -13.70 0.26
CA MET A 28 -10.40 -13.49 0.45
C MET A 28 -9.62 -14.78 0.19
N ILE A 29 -8.46 -14.63 -0.44
CA ILE A 29 -7.53 -15.75 -0.66
C ILE A 29 -6.62 -15.92 0.55
N THR A 30 -5.99 -17.08 0.68
CA THR A 30 -5.23 -17.43 1.89
C THR A 30 -3.98 -16.60 2.11
N ILE A 31 -3.36 -16.12 1.03
CA ILE A 31 -2.13 -15.31 1.06
C ILE A 31 -2.40 -13.81 1.21
N GLU A 32 -3.67 -13.41 1.31
CA GLU A 32 -4.07 -12.01 1.26
C GLU A 32 -4.23 -11.40 2.65
N TRP A 33 -3.58 -10.26 2.86
CA TRP A 33 -4.06 -9.23 3.78
C TRP A 33 -4.98 -8.25 3.04
N ARG A 34 -6.09 -7.83 3.65
CA ARG A 34 -6.99 -6.78 3.14
C ARG A 34 -7.51 -5.93 4.28
N GLY A 35 -7.59 -4.61 4.12
CA GLY A 35 -8.14 -3.68 5.10
C GLY A 35 -8.96 -2.55 4.46
N GLN A 36 -10.07 -2.15 5.09
CA GLN A 36 -10.79 -0.92 4.73
C GLN A 36 -10.10 0.25 5.43
N LEU A 37 -9.77 1.33 4.71
CA LEU A 37 -9.18 2.50 5.32
C LEU A 37 -10.16 3.23 6.25
N GLN A 38 -9.65 3.74 7.35
CA GLN A 38 -10.34 4.54 8.34
C GLN A 38 -9.37 5.56 8.94
N SER A 39 -9.78 6.82 9.04
CA SER A 39 -8.98 7.89 9.66
C SER A 39 -8.95 7.75 11.19
N SER A 40 -8.09 8.52 11.85
CA SER A 40 -8.00 8.59 13.32
C SER A 40 -9.32 9.05 13.96
N SER A 41 -10.13 9.81 13.22
CA SER A 41 -11.47 10.27 13.62
C SER A 41 -12.58 9.27 13.28
N GLN A 42 -12.21 8.08 12.77
CA GLN A 42 -13.10 7.03 12.29
C GLN A 42 -13.82 7.33 10.96
N GLY A 43 -13.46 8.41 10.26
CA GLY A 43 -13.93 8.72 8.91
C GLY A 43 -13.49 7.67 7.88
N LYS A 44 -14.32 7.43 6.86
CA LYS A 44 -14.11 6.38 5.84
C LYS A 44 -14.15 6.92 4.41
N LYS A 45 -14.22 8.24 4.25
CA LYS A 45 -14.34 8.92 2.97
C LYS A 45 -13.11 9.79 2.77
N PHE A 46 -12.45 9.61 1.63
CA PHE A 46 -11.14 10.19 1.38
C PHE A 46 -11.07 10.78 -0.02
N LYS A 47 -10.29 11.84 -0.15
CA LYS A 47 -9.64 12.22 -1.41
C LYS A 47 -8.36 11.42 -1.56
N ILE A 48 -7.96 11.13 -2.80
CA ILE A 48 -6.69 10.45 -3.07
C ILE A 48 -5.75 11.44 -3.73
N HIS A 49 -4.55 11.54 -3.19
CA HIS A 49 -3.45 12.31 -3.76
C HIS A 49 -2.34 11.38 -4.18
N TYR A 50 -1.83 11.52 -5.40
CA TYR A 50 -0.81 10.62 -5.90
C TYR A 50 0.27 11.35 -6.69
N CYS A 51 1.49 10.79 -6.68
CA CYS A 51 2.56 11.05 -7.63
C CYS A 51 2.70 9.80 -8.52
N GLY A 52 3.00 9.99 -9.80
CA GLY A 52 2.91 8.98 -10.85
C GLY A 52 1.91 9.39 -11.95
N GLU A 53 1.64 8.46 -12.87
CA GLU A 53 0.66 8.64 -13.94
C GLU A 53 -0.59 7.76 -13.68
N TYR A 54 -1.79 8.31 -13.88
CA TYR A 54 -3.00 7.49 -13.98
C TYR A 54 -3.24 7.07 -15.43
N ALA A 55 -2.85 5.84 -15.76
CA ALA A 55 -2.97 5.26 -17.09
C ALA A 55 -4.42 4.85 -17.39
N THR A 56 -5.18 5.75 -18.02
CA THR A 56 -6.63 5.60 -18.27
C THR A 56 -7.03 4.41 -19.15
N ASP A 57 -6.11 3.84 -19.93
CA ASP A 57 -6.34 2.67 -20.77
C ASP A 57 -6.40 1.36 -19.97
N ILE A 58 -5.68 1.31 -18.84
CA ILE A 58 -5.67 0.18 -17.90
C ILE A 58 -6.34 0.50 -16.55
N ASN A 59 -6.68 1.77 -16.31
CA ASN A 59 -7.28 2.29 -15.08
C ASN A 59 -6.40 2.13 -13.83
N LEU A 60 -5.08 2.18 -13.98
CA LEU A 60 -4.13 2.01 -12.88
C LEU A 60 -3.19 3.21 -12.76
N LEU A 61 -2.78 3.49 -11.53
CA LEU A 61 -1.62 4.32 -11.23
C LEU A 61 -0.36 3.52 -11.54
N VAL A 62 0.51 4.13 -12.33
CA VAL A 62 1.80 3.58 -12.75
C VAL A 62 2.91 4.59 -12.47
N ASN A 63 4.16 4.10 -12.41
CA ASN A 63 5.32 4.98 -12.28
C ASN A 63 5.34 5.97 -13.45
N ASP A 64 5.63 7.23 -13.15
CA ASP A 64 5.92 8.25 -14.18
C ASP A 64 7.39 8.09 -14.63
N GLU A 65 7.78 8.72 -15.74
CA GLU A 65 9.15 8.70 -16.27
C GLU A 65 10.18 9.11 -15.21
N ASP A 66 9.83 10.07 -14.35
CA ASP A 66 10.71 10.67 -13.36
C ASP A 66 10.48 10.15 -11.93
N TYR A 67 9.29 9.64 -11.59
CA TYR A 67 8.89 9.41 -10.20
C TYR A 67 8.18 8.06 -9.96
N PRO A 68 8.65 7.26 -8.99
CA PRO A 68 7.91 6.08 -8.53
C PRO A 68 6.63 6.48 -7.80
N VAL A 69 5.58 5.66 -7.97
CA VAL A 69 4.25 5.92 -7.42
C VAL A 69 4.28 6.19 -5.92
N LEU A 70 3.55 7.22 -5.51
CA LEU A 70 3.28 7.57 -4.11
C LEU A 70 1.80 7.88 -3.97
N VAL A 71 1.12 7.30 -2.98
CA VAL A 71 -0.33 7.45 -2.81
C VAL A 71 -0.68 7.77 -1.38
N TYR A 72 -1.40 8.88 -1.19
CA TYR A 72 -2.00 9.32 0.05
C TYR A 72 -3.52 9.32 -0.02
N ALA A 73 -4.16 9.04 1.10
CA ALA A 73 -5.55 9.38 1.34
C ALA A 73 -5.64 10.61 2.23
N GLU A 74 -6.56 11.52 1.93
CA GLU A 74 -6.87 12.69 2.75
C GLU A 74 -8.33 12.62 3.22
N ASP A 75 -8.54 12.52 4.53
CA ASP A 75 -9.88 12.44 5.13
C ASP A 75 -10.67 13.73 4.85
N ILE A 76 -11.88 13.59 4.30
CA ILE A 76 -12.65 14.75 3.81
C ILE A 76 -13.13 15.71 4.90
N GLU A 77 -13.22 15.25 6.15
CA GLU A 77 -13.73 16.05 7.27
C GLU A 77 -12.58 16.72 8.03
N THR A 78 -11.48 16.00 8.21
CA THR A 78 -10.37 16.38 9.10
C THR A 78 -9.11 16.84 8.36
N GLN A 79 -9.01 16.56 7.06
CA GLN A 79 -7.79 16.74 6.26
C GLN A 79 -6.60 15.93 6.77
N GLU A 80 -6.84 14.87 7.57
CA GLU A 80 -5.77 13.94 7.96
C GLU A 80 -5.26 13.22 6.72
N ARG A 81 -3.95 13.32 6.47
CA ARG A 81 -3.27 12.64 5.38
C ARG A 81 -2.65 11.33 5.87
N ILE A 82 -3.00 10.24 5.19
CA ILE A 82 -2.57 8.88 5.49
C ILE A 82 -1.82 8.32 4.29
N LEU A 83 -0.59 7.85 4.49
CA LEU A 83 0.16 7.17 3.44
C LEU A 83 -0.46 5.79 3.17
N LEU A 84 -0.87 5.55 1.93
CA LEU A 84 -1.40 4.25 1.51
C LEU A 84 -0.29 3.35 0.98
N PHE A 85 0.50 3.89 0.06
CA PHE A 85 1.52 3.15 -0.66
C PHE A 85 2.63 4.09 -1.14
N ASP A 86 3.85 3.59 -1.11
CA ASP A 86 5.05 4.26 -1.62
C ASP A 86 5.87 3.17 -2.30
N TYR A 87 5.87 3.18 -3.63
CA TYR A 87 6.53 2.15 -4.44
C TYR A 87 8.03 2.04 -4.11
N ALA A 88 8.66 3.17 -3.75
CA ALA A 88 10.08 3.20 -3.41
C ALA A 88 10.40 2.72 -1.98
N LYS A 89 9.39 2.41 -1.14
CA LYS A 89 9.60 2.08 0.28
C LYS A 89 8.83 0.87 0.79
N HIS A 90 7.89 0.33 0.01
CA HIS A 90 7.00 -0.72 0.47
C HIS A 90 7.03 -1.94 -0.47
N GLY A 91 6.97 -3.13 0.12
CA GLY A 91 7.07 -4.40 -0.60
C GLY A 91 8.48 -4.95 -0.69
N TYR A 92 8.59 -6.16 -1.21
CA TYR A 92 9.86 -6.88 -1.29
C TYR A 92 10.89 -6.16 -2.19
N ASP A 93 10.49 -5.66 -3.35
CA ASP A 93 11.40 -4.96 -4.26
C ASP A 93 12.07 -3.75 -3.59
N ALA A 94 11.30 -2.89 -2.91
CA ALA A 94 11.85 -1.75 -2.19
C ALA A 94 12.75 -2.14 -0.99
N MET A 95 12.61 -3.37 -0.49
CA MET A 95 13.46 -3.89 0.59
C MET A 95 14.79 -4.43 0.09
N PHE A 96 14.82 -5.10 -1.08
CA PHE A 96 15.96 -5.92 -1.51
C PHE A 96 16.41 -5.75 -2.96
N CYS A 97 15.58 -5.21 -3.86
CA CYS A 97 15.85 -5.20 -5.30
C CYS A 97 16.02 -3.80 -5.90
N GLU A 98 15.22 -2.83 -5.46
CA GLU A 98 15.19 -1.49 -6.03
C GLU A 98 15.52 -0.41 -4.99
N GLU A 99 16.37 0.54 -5.40
CA GLU A 99 16.68 1.75 -4.64
C GLU A 99 16.52 2.97 -5.55
N TYR A 100 16.07 4.07 -4.98
CA TYR A 100 15.82 5.32 -5.67
C TYR A 100 16.66 6.43 -5.05
N GLU A 101 17.17 7.34 -5.89
CA GLU A 101 17.92 8.50 -5.43
C GLU A 101 17.06 9.39 -4.52
N GLU A 102 17.61 9.80 -3.38
CA GLU A 102 16.88 10.54 -2.35
C GLU A 102 16.37 11.90 -2.87
N GLU A 103 17.08 12.54 -3.80
CA GLU A 103 16.63 13.77 -4.46
C GLU A 103 15.31 13.57 -5.23
N ILE A 104 15.17 12.45 -5.95
CA ILE A 104 13.93 12.12 -6.67
C ILE A 104 12.79 11.93 -5.66
N LEU A 105 13.05 11.22 -4.56
CA LEU A 105 12.04 10.95 -3.55
C LEU A 105 11.54 12.21 -2.84
N GLN A 106 12.42 13.20 -2.64
CA GLN A 106 12.07 14.50 -2.03
C GLN A 106 11.25 15.40 -2.95
N GLU A 107 11.40 15.27 -4.27
CA GLU A 107 10.66 16.06 -5.25
C GLU A 107 9.20 15.57 -5.43
N ARG A 108 8.90 14.30 -5.13
CA ARG A 108 7.57 13.67 -5.31
C ARG A 108 6.43 14.40 -4.60
N ASP A 109 6.66 14.90 -3.39
CA ASP A 109 5.63 15.61 -2.62
C ASP A 109 5.10 16.85 -3.35
N GLY A 110 5.95 17.50 -4.15
CA GLY A 110 5.59 18.65 -4.99
C GLY A 110 4.80 18.28 -6.25
N GLN A 111 4.75 17.00 -6.61
CA GLN A 111 4.10 16.46 -7.81
C GLN A 111 2.74 15.81 -7.52
N LEU A 112 2.28 15.85 -6.27
CA LEU A 112 1.01 15.24 -5.88
C LEU A 112 -0.16 15.89 -6.62
N GLN A 113 -0.95 15.07 -7.31
CA GLN A 113 -2.21 15.43 -7.95
C GLN A 113 -3.39 14.72 -7.28
N GLU A 114 -4.56 15.36 -7.28
CA GLU A 114 -5.80 14.77 -6.76
C GLU A 114 -6.42 13.84 -7.82
N LEU A 115 -6.79 12.62 -7.42
CA LEU A 115 -7.47 11.68 -8.29
C LEU A 115 -8.93 12.10 -8.54
N GLU A 116 -9.33 12.11 -9.80
CA GLU A 116 -10.72 12.24 -10.24
C GLU A 116 -11.09 11.05 -11.11
N LEU A 117 -12.17 10.34 -10.75
CA LEU A 117 -12.70 9.23 -11.54
C LEU A 117 -14.15 9.53 -11.90
N GLY A 118 -14.41 9.75 -13.19
CA GLY A 118 -15.77 10.00 -13.67
C GLY A 118 -16.46 11.24 -13.05
N GLY A 119 -15.69 12.24 -12.60
CA GLY A 119 -16.19 13.42 -11.88
C GLY A 119 -16.35 13.23 -10.38
N GLU A 120 -15.99 12.08 -9.82
CA GLU A 120 -15.93 11.83 -8.38
C GLU A 120 -14.52 12.04 -7.83
N HIS A 121 -14.43 12.62 -6.63
CA HIS A 121 -13.18 12.89 -5.91
C HIS A 121 -13.15 12.27 -4.51
N THR A 122 -14.23 11.60 -4.10
CA THR A 122 -14.39 11.06 -2.75
C THR A 122 -14.71 9.59 -2.82
N PHE A 123 -13.91 8.79 -2.13
CA PHE A 123 -13.98 7.34 -2.18
C PHE A 123 -13.89 6.73 -0.78
N GLU A 124 -14.48 5.55 -0.60
CA GLU A 124 -13.98 4.61 0.39
C GLU A 124 -12.79 3.85 -0.20
N ILE A 125 -11.85 3.42 0.64
CA ILE A 125 -10.59 2.82 0.20
C ILE A 125 -10.44 1.44 0.81
N ILE A 126 -10.03 0.47 -0.01
CA ILE A 126 -9.68 -0.89 0.39
C ILE A 126 -8.25 -1.15 -0.09
N ALA A 127 -7.33 -1.41 0.84
CA ALA A 127 -5.96 -1.82 0.52
C ALA A 127 -5.83 -3.32 0.71
N TYR A 128 -5.00 -3.96 -0.12
CA TYR A 128 -4.68 -5.37 0.00
C TYR A 128 -3.24 -5.65 -0.40
N ALA A 129 -2.66 -6.68 0.21
CA ALA A 129 -1.32 -7.15 -0.06
C ALA A 129 -1.34 -8.68 -0.14
N TYR A 130 -0.56 -9.26 -1.05
CA TYR A 130 -0.36 -10.71 -1.09
C TYR A 130 1.02 -11.06 -0.53
N HIS A 131 1.09 -12.23 0.10
CA HIS A 131 2.29 -12.75 0.75
C HIS A 131 2.56 -14.16 0.24
N ASN A 132 3.03 -14.27 -1.01
CA ASN A 132 3.32 -15.56 -1.62
C ASN A 132 4.73 -16.09 -1.28
N ILE A 133 5.63 -15.23 -0.81
CA ILE A 133 6.99 -15.59 -0.38
C ILE A 133 6.92 -16.40 0.91
N ASP A 134 7.50 -17.60 0.92
CA ASP A 134 7.53 -18.47 2.10
C ASP A 134 8.72 -18.10 3.01
N TYR A 135 8.55 -17.01 3.75
CA TYR A 135 9.52 -16.57 4.73
C TYR A 135 9.75 -17.54 5.90
N GLU A 136 8.96 -18.61 6.07
CA GLU A 136 9.28 -19.64 7.05
C GLU A 136 10.35 -20.61 6.53
N GLU A 137 10.34 -20.90 5.22
CA GLU A 137 11.32 -21.75 4.56
C GLU A 137 12.56 -20.96 4.09
N GLU A 138 12.37 -19.72 3.65
CA GLU A 138 13.40 -18.93 2.96
C GLU A 138 14.16 -17.95 3.87
N MET A 139 13.82 -17.84 5.17
CA MET A 139 14.38 -16.82 6.08
C MET A 139 15.92 -16.77 6.09
N GLU A 140 16.57 -17.93 6.01
CA GLU A 140 18.03 -18.02 6.05
C GLU A 140 18.71 -17.30 4.88
N GLU A 141 18.02 -17.12 3.76
CA GLU A 141 18.54 -16.42 2.58
C GLU A 141 18.62 -14.90 2.77
N PHE A 142 17.88 -14.35 3.74
CA PHE A 142 17.83 -12.92 4.04
C PHE A 142 18.83 -12.49 5.13
N LEU A 143 19.56 -13.44 5.71
CA LEU A 143 20.48 -13.17 6.82
C LEU A 143 21.89 -12.89 6.30
N ASN A 144 22.48 -11.78 6.76
CA ASN A 144 23.89 -11.47 6.53
C ASN A 144 24.81 -12.32 7.45
N GLU A 145 26.13 -12.11 7.38
CA GLU A 145 27.12 -12.83 8.19
C GLU A 145 26.94 -12.67 9.72
N ASN A 146 26.23 -11.62 10.15
CA ASN A 146 25.92 -11.34 11.56
C ASN A 146 24.57 -11.94 12.00
N ASN A 147 23.85 -12.64 11.12
CA ASN A 147 22.47 -13.10 11.30
C ASN A 147 21.45 -11.95 11.44
N GLU A 148 21.65 -10.88 10.67
CA GLU A 148 20.76 -9.73 10.61
C GLU A 148 20.12 -9.64 9.22
N ILE A 149 18.87 -9.18 9.16
CA ILE A 149 18.20 -8.83 7.90
C ILE A 149 18.51 -7.36 7.63
N GLU A 150 19.42 -7.11 6.69
CA GLU A 150 19.83 -5.77 6.27
C GLU A 150 19.15 -5.43 4.94
N LEU A 151 18.38 -4.34 4.93
CA LEU A 151 17.68 -3.84 3.74
C LEU A 151 18.63 -3.03 2.83
N LEU A 152 18.23 -2.77 1.59
CA LEU A 152 18.95 -1.85 0.69
C LEU A 152 19.20 -0.47 1.31
N SER A 153 18.21 0.03 2.07
CA SER A 153 18.32 1.29 2.82
C SER A 153 19.39 1.28 3.94
N GLY A 154 20.02 0.14 4.22
CA GLY A 154 20.94 -0.07 5.34
C GLY A 154 20.25 -0.25 6.70
N ALA A 155 18.91 -0.24 6.73
CA ALA A 155 18.16 -0.55 7.94
C ALA A 155 18.25 -2.04 8.28
N VAL A 156 18.40 -2.36 9.56
CA VAL A 156 18.32 -3.73 10.08
C VAL A 156 16.94 -3.97 10.68
N ILE A 157 16.26 -5.01 10.23
CA ILE A 157 14.90 -5.34 10.66
C ILE A 157 14.79 -6.72 11.30
N ALA A 158 13.70 -6.94 12.04
CA ALA A 158 13.36 -8.24 12.59
C ALA A 158 12.63 -9.12 11.55
N PRO A 159 12.70 -10.46 11.64
CA PRO A 159 11.96 -11.38 10.76
C PRO A 159 10.46 -11.09 10.67
N GLU A 160 9.85 -10.68 11.78
CA GLU A 160 8.42 -10.34 11.85
C GLU A 160 8.08 -9.08 11.06
N GLU A 161 9.03 -8.15 10.95
CA GLU A 161 8.89 -6.94 10.14
C GLU A 161 8.99 -7.28 8.64
N LEU A 162 9.90 -8.19 8.28
CA LEU A 162 10.03 -8.71 6.91
C LEU A 162 8.74 -9.42 6.48
N LYS A 163 8.26 -10.38 7.27
CA LYS A 163 7.01 -11.12 6.99
C LYS A 163 5.80 -10.22 6.79
N ARG A 164 5.81 -9.05 7.45
CA ARG A 164 4.69 -8.11 7.48
C ARG A 164 4.71 -7.10 6.34
N ASN A 165 5.88 -6.65 5.92
CA ASN A 165 6.00 -5.56 4.95
C ASN A 165 6.70 -5.98 3.64
N GLY A 166 7.35 -7.14 3.60
CA GLY A 166 7.90 -7.75 2.39
C GLY A 166 6.84 -8.54 1.63
N PHE A 167 5.70 -7.93 1.33
CA PHE A 167 4.71 -8.52 0.43
C PHE A 167 5.20 -8.45 -1.03
N ASP A 168 4.81 -9.42 -1.84
CA ASP A 168 5.16 -9.54 -3.26
C ASP A 168 4.09 -8.92 -4.19
N PHE A 169 2.99 -8.45 -3.61
CA PHE A 169 1.98 -7.72 -4.35
C PHE A 169 1.29 -6.69 -3.44
N PHE A 170 0.96 -5.53 -4.00
CA PHE A 170 0.10 -4.55 -3.33
C PHE A 170 -0.96 -3.98 -4.28
N GLY A 171 -2.17 -3.81 -3.77
CA GLY A 171 -3.26 -3.22 -4.50
C GLY A 171 -4.13 -2.28 -3.68
N ILE A 172 -4.78 -1.36 -4.38
CA ILE A 172 -5.74 -0.41 -3.82
C ILE A 172 -6.99 -0.38 -4.70
N ASP A 173 -8.13 -0.61 -4.05
CA ASP A 173 -9.43 -0.31 -4.63
C ASP A 173 -10.06 0.92 -4.01
N VAL A 174 -10.82 1.61 -4.85
CA VAL A 174 -11.71 2.68 -4.46
C VAL A 174 -13.15 2.26 -4.65
N VAL A 175 -14.01 2.70 -3.74
CA VAL A 175 -15.46 2.53 -3.85
C VAL A 175 -16.11 3.90 -3.93
N ASN A 176 -16.83 4.14 -5.01
CA ASN A 176 -17.49 5.41 -5.29
C ASN A 176 -18.81 5.55 -4.50
N GLN A 177 -19.52 6.69 -4.64
CA GLN A 177 -20.75 6.93 -3.89
C GLN A 177 -21.90 5.98 -4.24
N ASP A 178 -21.89 5.41 -5.44
CA ASP A 178 -22.85 4.41 -5.91
C ASP A 178 -22.52 2.98 -5.44
N GLY A 179 -21.37 2.80 -4.78
CA GLY A 179 -20.89 1.48 -4.33
C GLY A 179 -20.12 0.71 -5.40
N ASN A 180 -19.78 1.33 -6.53
CA ASN A 180 -18.96 0.71 -7.56
C ASN A 180 -17.50 0.67 -7.10
N ARG A 181 -16.93 -0.53 -7.09
CA ARG A 181 -15.53 -0.79 -6.77
C ARG A 181 -14.69 -0.75 -8.04
N GLN A 182 -13.56 -0.04 -7.99
CA GLN A 182 -12.57 0.01 -9.06
C GLN A 182 -11.17 -0.10 -8.47
N THR A 183 -10.32 -0.92 -9.07
CA THR A 183 -8.89 -0.99 -8.74
C THR A 183 -8.14 0.16 -9.38
N ILE A 184 -7.25 0.80 -8.62
CA ILE A 184 -6.45 1.94 -9.08
C ILE A 184 -4.95 1.76 -8.84
N VAL A 185 -4.53 0.76 -8.07
CA VAL A 185 -3.12 0.41 -7.86
C VAL A 185 -3.03 -1.10 -7.91
N GLU A 186 -2.08 -1.61 -8.70
CA GLU A 186 -1.64 -3.01 -8.68
C GLU A 186 -0.15 -3.03 -9.01
N PHE A 187 0.65 -3.55 -8.08
CA PHE A 187 2.08 -3.76 -8.29
C PHE A 187 2.46 -5.16 -7.85
N GLU A 188 3.10 -5.91 -8.76
CA GLU A 188 3.96 -7.04 -8.41
C GLU A 188 5.29 -6.47 -7.90
N LEU A 189 5.82 -7.06 -6.82
CA LEU A 189 6.91 -6.51 -6.01
C LEU A 189 7.98 -7.57 -5.67
N ALA A 190 8.04 -8.70 -6.38
CA ALA A 190 9.05 -9.75 -6.27
C ALA A 190 9.12 -10.63 -7.52
#